data_AF-A0A355DII8-F1
#
_entry.id   AF-A0A355DII8-F1
#
_cell.length_a   1.000
_cell.length_b   1.000
_cell.length_c   1.000
_cell.angle_alpha   90.00
_cell.angle_beta   90.00
_cell.angle_gamma   90.00
#
_symmetry.space_group_name_H-M   'P 1'
#
loop_
_entity.id
_entity.type
_entity.pdbx_description
1 polymer ?
#
loop_
_entity_poly.entity_id
_entity_poly.type
_entity_poly.pdbx_seq_one_letter_code
_entity_poly.pdbx_strand_id
1 'polypeptide(L)' 'LGGKVAIANFCLPAVSSTAYRENGDTNVLTPTVEDYIHQEKLYAWQNAALSR' A
#
# COMPACT_ATOMS: atom_id res chain seq x y z
N LEU A 1 20.16 12.07 -30.01
CA LEU A 1 18.78 11.88 -29.52
C LEU A 1 18.69 12.34 -28.07
N GLY A 2 17.64 13.05 -27.68
CA GLY A 2 17.38 13.45 -26.29
C GLY A 2 15.87 13.51 -26.04
N GLY A 3 15.41 13.03 -24.87
CA GLY A 3 14.01 13.04 -24.47
C GLY A 3 13.65 14.29 -23.67
N LYS A 4 12.41 14.77 -23.82
CA LYS A 4 11.86 15.84 -22.97
C LYS A 4 11.23 15.22 -21.73
N VAL A 5 11.62 15.71 -20.55
CA VAL A 5 11.09 15.30 -19.24
C VAL A 5 10.37 16.49 -18.63
N ALA A 6 9.20 16.25 -18.04
CA ALA A 6 8.44 17.24 -17.27
C ALA A 6 8.00 16.62 -15.94
N ILE A 7 8.04 17.40 -14.87
CA ILE A 7 7.51 17.01 -13.56
C ILE A 7 6.06 17.49 -13.49
N ALA A 8 5.12 16.56 -13.30
CA ALA A 8 3.73 16.90 -13.10
C ALA A 8 3.52 17.52 -11.72
N ASN A 9 2.60 18.47 -11.61
CA ASN A 9 2.13 18.92 -10.30
C ASN A 9 1.26 17.80 -9.69
N PHE A 10 1.66 17.28 -8.54
CA PHE A 10 1.09 16.08 -7.95
C PHE A 10 0.67 16.35 -6.50
N CYS A 11 -0.63 16.28 -6.24
CA CYS A 11 -1.22 16.46 -4.91
C CYS A 11 -2.09 15.25 -4.60
N LEU A 12 -1.47 14.20 -4.08
CA LEU A 12 -2.16 12.98 -3.65
C LEU A 12 -1.98 12.76 -2.13
N PRO A 13 -2.81 11.89 -1.52
CA PRO A 13 -2.67 11.50 -0.13
C PRO A 13 -1.27 10.96 0.19
N ALA A 14 -0.81 11.23 1.41
CA ALA A 14 0.45 10.73 1.94
C ALA A 14 0.35 9.25 2.34
N VAL A 15 0.28 8.35 1.35
CA VAL A 15 0.11 6.91 1.56
C VAL A 15 1.35 6.12 1.12
N SER A 16 1.61 5.00 1.79
CA SER A 16 2.66 4.06 1.38
C SER A 16 2.26 2.62 1.68
N SER A 17 2.77 1.67 0.90
CA SER A 17 2.47 0.25 1.12
C SER A 17 3.06 -0.29 2.42
N THR A 18 4.16 0.30 2.92
CA THR A 18 4.71 -0.05 4.23
C THR A 18 3.77 0.39 5.35
N ALA A 19 3.33 1.66 5.32
CA ALA A 19 2.37 2.17 6.29
C ALA A 19 1.06 1.38 6.28
N TYR A 20 0.56 0.98 5.10
CA TYR A 20 -0.63 0.12 5.02
C TYR A 20 -0.39 -1.25 5.69
N ARG A 21 0.71 -1.94 5.36
CA ARG A 21 1.00 -3.27 5.92
C ARG A 21 1.23 -3.25 7.43
N GLU A 22 1.84 -2.19 7.96
CA GLU A 22 2.15 -2.06 9.39
C GLU A 22 0.95 -1.60 10.21
N ASN A 23 0.17 -0.63 9.71
CA ASN A 23 -0.88 0.02 10.47
C ASN A 23 -2.30 -0.44 10.10
N GLY A 24 -2.47 -1.13 8.97
CA GLY A 24 -3.76 -1.64 8.52
C GLY A 24 -4.80 -0.57 8.18
N ASP A 25 -4.38 0.65 7.78
CA ASP A 25 -5.31 1.72 7.45
C ASP A 25 -6.15 1.37 6.22
N THR A 26 -7.44 1.12 6.43
CA THR A 26 -8.37 0.66 5.39
C THR A 26 -8.82 1.79 4.46
N ASN A 27 -8.57 3.05 4.83
CA ASN A 27 -8.99 4.20 4.02
C ASN A 27 -8.06 4.49 2.82
N VAL A 28 -6.92 3.77 2.72
CA VAL A 28 -5.91 4.01 1.68
C VAL A 28 -6.05 3.08 0.48
N LEU A 29 -6.94 2.09 0.56
CA LEU A 29 -7.16 1.11 -0.50
C LEU A 29 -8.56 1.22 -1.08
N THR A 30 -8.67 0.85 -2.36
CA THR A 30 -9.97 0.55 -2.95
C THR A 30 -10.53 -0.74 -2.31
N PRO A 31 -11.84 -0.83 -2.03
CA PRO A 31 -12.43 -1.97 -1.34
C PRO A 31 -12.08 -3.34 -1.96
N THR A 32 -12.03 -3.42 -3.29
CA THR A 32 -11.72 -4.69 -3.99
C THR A 32 -10.29 -5.19 -3.75
N VAL A 33 -9.34 -4.29 -3.47
CA VAL A 33 -7.95 -4.67 -3.14
C VAL A 33 -7.87 -5.14 -1.69
N GLU A 34 -8.59 -4.47 -0.80
CA GLU A 34 -8.70 -4.87 0.60
C GLU A 34 -9.36 -6.25 0.75
N ASP A 35 -10.47 -6.49 0.06
CA ASP A 35 -11.16 -7.78 0.02
C ASP A 35 -10.22 -8.92 -0.42
N TYR A 36 -9.40 -8.65 -1.45
CA TYR A 36 -8.43 -9.63 -1.94
C TYR A 36 -7.33 -9.93 -0.91
N ILE A 37 -6.81 -8.91 -0.23
CA ILE A 37 -5.82 -9.07 0.84
C ILE A 37 -6.37 -9.93 1.96
N HIS A 38 -7.64 -9.74 2.33
CA HIS A 38 -8.34 -10.55 3.32
C HIS A 38 -8.58 -11.98 2.85
N GLN A 39 -9.12 -12.17 1.64
CA GLN A 39 -9.42 -13.49 1.06
C GLN A 39 -8.17 -14.37 0.98
N GLU A 40 -7.07 -13.82 0.47
CA GLU A 40 -5.82 -14.55 0.26
C GLU A 40 -4.90 -14.54 1.49
N LYS A 41 -5.33 -13.93 2.60
CA LYS A 41 -4.58 -13.83 3.86
C LYS A 41 -3.17 -13.28 3.65
N LEU A 42 -3.04 -12.28 2.79
CA LEU A 42 -1.75 -11.66 2.51
C LEU A 42 -1.19 -10.99 3.77
N TYR A 43 0.13 -10.88 3.84
CA TYR A 43 0.85 -10.27 4.97
C TYR A 43 0.76 -11.01 6.32
N ALA A 44 0.16 -12.21 6.38
CA ALA A 44 0.09 -13.00 7.60
C ALA A 44 1.47 -13.31 8.24
N TRP A 45 2.54 -13.33 7.43
CA TRP A 45 3.92 -13.51 7.92
C TRP A 45 4.42 -12.35 8.77
N GLN A 46 3.91 -11.13 8.56
CA GLN A 46 4.29 -9.95 9.35
C GLN A 46 3.74 -10.04 10.77
N ASN A 47 2.51 -10.58 10.92
CA ASN A 47 1.94 -10.88 12.23
C ASN A 47 2.75 -11.96 12.98
N ALA A 48 3.25 -12.97 12.25
CA ALA A 48 4.09 -14.02 12.81
C ALA A 48 5.50 -13.54 13.22
N ALA A 49 5.99 -12.44 12.65
CA ALA A 49 7.26 -11.82 13.01
C ALA A 49 7.16 -10.95 14.27
N LEU A 50 5.98 -10.37 14.56
CA LEU A 50 5.71 -9.57 15.75
C LEU A 50 5.41 -10.41 17.00
N SER A 51 5.06 -11.69 16.85
CA SER A 51 4.71 -12.61 17.95
C SER A 51 5.90 -13.45 18.47
N ARG A 52 7.14 -13.02 18.25
CA ARG A 52 8.37 -13.69 18.75
C ARG A 52 9.00 -12.93 19.91
#